data_AF-A0A964MFL2-F1
#
_entry.id   AF-A0A964MFL2-F1
#
_cell.length_a   1.000
_cell.length_b   1.000
_cell.length_c   1.000
_cell.angle_alpha   90.00
_cell.angle_beta   90.00
_cell.angle_gamma   90.00
#
_symmetry.space_group_name_H-M   'P 1'
#
loop_
_entity.id
_entity.type
_entity.pdbx_description
1 polymer ?
#
loop_
_entity_poly.entity_id
_entity_poly.type
_entity_poly.pdbx_seq_one_letter_code
_entity_poly.pdbx_strand_id
1 'polypeptide(L)'
;MVDIAALLHPRIRDRESLDEFLEALTDQAPKVERDIARLRKTPDDKALIADLFRALHTIKGDAAMCKVDLGVMIAHPIETLLARAREGQLL
;
A
#
# COMPACT_ATOMS: atom_id res chain seq x y z
N MET A 1 15.73 -9.41 2.64
CA MET A 1 14.93 -10.03 3.73
C MET A 1 14.26 -8.89 4.48
N VAL A 2 12.93 -8.85 4.51
CA VAL A 2 12.20 -7.79 5.22
C VAL A 2 12.53 -7.91 6.71
N ASP A 3 12.97 -6.80 7.31
CA ASP A 3 13.24 -6.75 8.74
C ASP A 3 11.91 -6.68 9.50
N ILE A 4 11.38 -7.84 9.88
CA ILE A 4 10.13 -7.94 10.65
C ILE A 4 10.25 -7.23 12.01
N ALA A 5 11.46 -7.14 12.58
CA ALA A 5 11.63 -6.45 13.86
C ALA A 5 11.31 -4.96 13.74
N ALA A 6 11.57 -4.35 12.58
CA ALA A 6 11.22 -2.96 12.28
C ALA A 6 9.70 -2.73 12.14
N LEU A 7 8.92 -3.76 11.77
CA LEU A 7 7.45 -3.69 11.78
C LEU A 7 6.89 -3.72 13.21
N LEU A 8 7.52 -4.48 14.11
CA LEU A 8 7.08 -4.62 15.50
C LEU A 8 7.51 -3.46 16.39
N HIS A 9 8.61 -2.79 16.03
CA HIS A 9 9.15 -1.65 16.76
C HIS A 9 9.44 -0.49 15.80
N PRO A 10 8.42 0.09 15.15
CA PRO A 10 8.62 1.17 14.20
C PRO A 10 9.23 2.38 14.90
N ARG A 11 10.28 2.95 14.29
CA ARG A 11 10.88 4.19 14.77
C ARG A 11 10.36 5.36 13.94
N ILE A 12 9.58 6.21 14.57
CA ILE A 12 9.17 7.49 14.00
C ILE A 12 10.24 8.53 14.33
N ARG A 13 10.90 9.05 13.30
CA ARG A 13 11.98 10.03 13.46
C ARG A 13 11.46 11.47 13.47
N ASP A 14 10.40 11.70 12.72
CA ASP A 14 9.76 13.00 12.57
C ASP A 14 8.24 12.80 12.68
N ARG A 15 7.62 13.57 13.58
CA ARG A 15 6.19 13.48 13.83
C ARG A 15 5.40 14.28 12.80
N GLU A 16 5.94 15.39 12.31
CA GLU A 16 5.26 16.22 11.32
C GLU A 16 5.14 15.45 9.99
N SER A 17 6.22 14.82 9.53
CA SER A 17 6.16 13.94 8.35
C SER A 17 5.23 12.73 8.56
N LEU A 18 5.11 12.21 9.78
CA LEU A 18 4.12 11.15 10.05
C LEU A 18 2.70 11.68 9.90
N ASP A 19 2.41 12.88 10.41
CA ASP A 19 1.09 13.50 10.31
C ASP A 19 0.72 13.80 8.85
N GLU A 20 1.66 14.28 8.03
CA GLU A 20 1.49 14.43 6.58
C GLU A 20 1.14 13.10 5.89
N PHE A 21 1.84 12.02 6.25
CA PHE A 21 1.55 10.69 5.71
C PHE A 21 0.18 10.16 6.16
N LEU A 22 -0.22 10.42 7.40
CA LEU A 22 -1.54 10.05 7.92
C LEU A 22 -2.67 10.80 7.21
N GLU A 23 -2.46 12.06 6.87
CA GLU A 23 -3.39 12.85 6.06
C GLU A 23 -3.55 12.25 4.66
N ALA A 24 -2.45 11.93 3.97
CA ALA A 24 -2.49 11.25 2.68
C ALA A 24 -3.21 9.89 2.74
N LEU A 25 -3.00 9.12 3.83
CA LEU A 25 -3.69 7.85 4.06
C LEU A 25 -5.19 8.00 4.28
N THR A 26 -5.65 9.11 4.87
CA THR A 26 -7.07 9.38 5.11
C THR A 26 -7.87 9.38 3.81
N ASP A 27 -7.25 9.77 2.69
CA ASP A 27 -7.86 9.76 1.36
C ASP A 27 -7.70 8.42 0.62
N GLN A 28 -6.53 7.78 0.75
CA GLN A 28 -6.20 6.58 -0.04
C GLN A 28 -6.73 5.30 0.59
N ALA A 29 -6.64 5.14 1.92
CA ALA A 29 -7.04 3.91 2.60
C ALA A 29 -8.52 3.54 2.36
N PRO A 30 -9.49 4.48 2.44
CA PRO A 30 -10.89 4.16 2.14
C PRO A 30 -11.13 3.74 0.68
N LYS A 31 -10.33 4.24 -0.27
CA LYS A 31 -10.40 3.79 -1.67
C LYS A 31 -9.95 2.34 -1.80
N VAL A 32 -8.79 2.02 -1.21
CA VAL A 32 -8.26 0.65 -1.17
C VAL A 32 -9.25 -0.32 -0.53
N GLU A 33 -9.85 0.03 0.61
CA GLU A 33 -10.83 -0.82 1.28
C GLU A 33 -12.06 -1.12 0.39
N ARG A 34 -12.61 -0.09 -0.27
CA ARG A 34 -13.75 -0.25 -1.19
C ARG A 34 -13.39 -1.13 -2.38
N ASP A 35 -12.23 -0.92 -2.96
CA ASP A 35 -11.79 -1.65 -4.14
C ASP A 35 -11.45 -3.11 -3.82
N ILE A 36 -10.88 -3.39 -2.63
CA ILE A 36 -10.72 -4.76 -2.13
C ILE A 36 -12.09 -5.43 -1.94
N ALA A 37 -13.07 -4.72 -1.37
CA ALA A 37 -14.41 -5.28 -1.17
C ALA A 37 -15.12 -5.60 -2.50
N ARG A 38 -14.86 -4.82 -3.55
CA ARG A 38 -15.32 -5.10 -4.92
C ARG A 38 -14.56 -6.28 -5.53
N LEU A 39 -13.24 -6.34 -5.36
CA LEU A 39 -12.38 -7.39 -5.91
C LEU A 39 -12.78 -8.76 -5.37
N ARG A 40 -13.19 -8.84 -4.10
CA ARG A 40 -13.75 -10.08 -3.52
C ARG A 40 -14.96 -10.65 -4.27
N LYS A 41 -15.72 -9.79 -4.97
CA LYS A 41 -16.88 -10.20 -5.79
C LYS A 41 -16.50 -10.45 -7.25
N THR A 42 -15.43 -9.83 -7.72
CA THR A 42 -14.97 -9.85 -9.12
C THR A 42 -13.45 -10.04 -9.17
N PRO A 43 -12.92 -11.23 -8.80
CA PRO A 43 -11.48 -11.44 -8.59
C PRO A 43 -10.65 -11.28 -9.87
N ASP A 44 -11.25 -11.51 -11.04
CA ASP A 44 -10.59 -11.40 -12.35
C ASP A 44 -10.70 -10.00 -12.98
N ASP A 45 -11.26 -9.02 -12.25
CA ASP A 45 -11.40 -7.65 -12.74
C ASP A 45 -10.02 -6.96 -12.81
N LYS A 46 -9.41 -7.05 -14.00
CA LYS A 46 -8.08 -6.48 -14.28
C LYS A 46 -8.04 -4.96 -14.11
N ALA A 47 -9.16 -4.26 -14.36
CA ALA A 47 -9.20 -2.81 -14.18
C ALA A 47 -9.12 -2.47 -12.68
N LEU A 48 -9.88 -3.20 -11.86
CA LEU A 48 -9.87 -3.05 -10.41
C LEU A 48 -8.52 -3.42 -9.78
N ILE A 49 -7.87 -4.48 -10.26
CA ILE A 49 -6.50 -4.83 -9.85
C ILE A 49 -5.52 -3.70 -10.20
N ALA A 50 -5.66 -3.09 -11.38
CA ALA A 50 -4.82 -1.96 -11.79
C ALA A 50 -5.06 -0.70 -10.94
N ASP A 51 -6.32 -0.42 -10.55
CA ASP A 51 -6.67 0.66 -9.63
C ASP A 51 -6.03 0.45 -8.25
N LEU A 52 -6.17 -0.76 -7.68
CA LEU A 52 -5.53 -1.12 -6.43
C LEU A 52 -4.01 -0.99 -6.50
N PHE A 53 -3.38 -1.46 -7.59
CA PHE A 53 -1.94 -1.30 -7.78
C PHE A 53 -1.52 0.17 -7.73
N ARG A 54 -2.26 1.06 -8.42
CA ARG A 54 -1.98 2.51 -8.40
C ARG A 54 -2.13 3.11 -7.02
N ALA A 55 -3.21 2.77 -6.30
CA ALA A 55 -3.44 3.28 -4.95
C ALA A 55 -2.30 2.88 -3.99
N LEU A 56 -1.88 1.61 -4.02
CA LEU A 56 -0.75 1.13 -3.20
C LEU A 56 0.58 1.75 -3.62
N HIS A 57 0.81 1.98 -4.91
CA HIS A 57 1.99 2.68 -5.41
C HIS A 57 2.06 4.12 -4.89
N THR A 58 0.93 4.84 -4.88
CA THR A 58 0.83 6.19 -4.29
C THR A 58 1.12 6.16 -2.79
N ILE A 59 0.48 5.27 -2.02
CA ILE A 59 0.72 5.14 -0.58
C ILE A 59 2.20 4.86 -0.27
N LYS A 60 2.84 3.97 -1.04
CA LYS A 60 4.28 3.68 -0.90
C LYS A 60 5.13 4.92 -1.19
N GLY A 61 4.78 5.67 -2.24
CA GLY A 61 5.44 6.91 -2.62
C GLY A 61 5.37 7.96 -1.51
N ASP A 62 4.17 8.19 -0.98
CA ASP A 62 3.92 9.14 0.12
C ASP A 62 4.70 8.72 1.38
N ALA A 63 4.67 7.43 1.74
CA ALA A 63 5.45 6.91 2.86
C ALA A 63 6.96 7.14 2.69
N ALA A 64 7.49 6.93 1.48
CA ALA A 64 8.90 7.15 1.17
C ALA A 64 9.27 8.64 1.22
N MET A 65 8.41 9.52 0.69
CA MET A 65 8.61 10.98 0.72
C MET A 65 8.61 11.51 2.15
N CYS A 66 7.67 11.05 2.98
CA CYS A 66 7.56 11.39 4.39
C CYS A 66 8.56 10.63 5.30
N LYS A 67 9.45 9.80 4.72
CA LYS A 67 10.44 8.98 5.45
C LYS A 67 9.82 8.08 6.53
N VAL A 68 8.60 7.62 6.30
CA VAL A 68 7.88 6.66 7.14
C VAL A 68 8.17 5.25 6.65
N ASP A 69 9.31 4.70 7.07
CA ASP A 69 9.80 3.38 6.64
C ASP A 69 8.74 2.27 6.86
N LEU A 70 7.95 2.38 7.93
CA LEU A 70 6.86 1.44 8.22
C LEU A 70 5.85 1.36 7.07
N GLY A 71 5.44 2.50 6.51
CA GLY A 71 4.47 2.54 5.41
C GLY A 71 5.02 1.89 4.14
N VAL A 72 6.30 2.13 3.84
CA VAL A 72 6.98 1.50 2.69
C VAL A 72 7.05 -0.02 2.86
N MET A 73 7.40 -0.50 4.06
CA MET A 73 7.49 -1.94 4.35
C MET A 73 6.15 -2.67 4.20
N ILE A 74 5.03 -2.00 4.50
CA ILE A 74 3.68 -2.58 4.35
C ILE A 74 3.20 -2.50 2.90
N ALA A 75 3.34 -1.34 2.25
CA ALA A 75 2.77 -1.11 0.93
C ALA A 75 3.51 -1.90 -0.17
N HIS A 76 4.83 -2.02 -0.07
CA HIS A 76 5.65 -2.60 -1.14
C HIS A 76 5.36 -4.09 -1.44
N PRO A 77 5.21 -4.99 -0.45
CA PRO A 77 4.81 -6.38 -0.71
C PRO A 77 3.43 -6.50 -1.36
N ILE A 78 2.48 -5.65 -0.95
CA ILE A 78 1.11 -5.63 -1.49
C ILE A 78 1.12 -5.14 -2.95
N GLU A 79 1.83 -4.05 -3.24
CA GLU A 79 2.01 -3.55 -4.60
C GLU A 79 2.65 -4.61 -5.52
N THR A 80 3.66 -5.33 -5.01
CA THR A 80 4.33 -6.40 -5.75
C THR A 80 3.37 -7.57 -6.04
N LEU A 81 2.53 -7.93 -5.07
CA LEU A 81 1.48 -8.95 -5.27
C LEU A 81 0.49 -8.50 -6.35
N LEU A 82 0.03 -7.24 -6.30
CA LEU A 82 -0.90 -6.69 -7.28
C LEU A 82 -0.27 -6.58 -8.68
N ALA A 83 1.02 -6.29 -8.79
CA ALA A 83 1.75 -6.32 -10.06
C ALA A 83 1.70 -7.71 -10.69
N ARG A 84 2.01 -8.75 -9.91
CA ARG A 84 1.93 -10.16 -10.35
C ARG A 84 0.51 -10.56 -10.73
N ALA A 85 -0.49 -10.12 -9.97
CA ALA A 85 -1.90 -10.35 -10.29
C ALA A 85 -2.26 -9.77 -11.67
N ARG A 86 -1.82 -8.54 -11.93
CA ARG A 86 -2.08 -7.82 -13.19
C ARG A 86 -1.40 -8.48 -14.39
N GLU A 87 -0.24 -9.09 -14.16
CA GLU A 87 0.52 -9.86 -15.15
C GLU A 87 -0.02 -11.29 -15.35
N GLY A 88 -1.06 -11.71 -14.61
CA GLY A 88 -1.60 -13.07 -14.68
C GLY A 88 -0.67 -14.14 -14.10
N GLN A 89 0.21 -13.75 -13.17
CA GLN A 89 1.20 -14.62 -12.54
C GLN A 89 0.76 -15.15 -11.15
N LEU A 90 -0.49 -14.86 -10.75
CA LEU A 90 -1.13 -15.47 -9.60
C LEU A 90 -2.11 -16.52 -10.14
N LEU A 91 -1.90 -17.76 -9.69
CA LEU A 91 -2.65 -18.95 -10.09
C LEU A 91 -4.03 -19.00 -9.41
#